data_AF-A0A661P3V1-F1
#
_entry.id   AF-A0A661P3V1-F1
#
_cell.length_a   1.000
_cell.length_b   1.000
_cell.length_c   1.000
_cell.angle_alpha   90.00
_cell.angle_beta   90.00
_cell.angle_gamma   90.00
#
_symmetry.space_group_name_H-M   'P 1'
#
loop_
_entity.id
_entity.type
_entity.pdbx_description
1 polymer ?
#
loop_
_entity_poly.entity_id
_entity_poly.type
_entity_poly.pdbx_seq_one_letter_code
_entity_poly.pdbx_strand_id
1 'polypeptide(L)'
;MHQFTLRHRKGHLFIDLDGDDWLLDTGAPSSFGASGVVIGEQEFSIPGDYMGLDAEELSGLVKCPAAGIIGADVLNGFDILIDIRNQAVTFSEEEIPLEGQALKITDFMGIPIVQANISDENRSMFFDTGA
;
A
#
# COMPACT_ATOMS: atom_id res chain seq x y z
N MET A 1 -3.79 15.12 -7.27
CA MET A 1 -2.85 14.88 -6.15
C MET A 1 -3.59 15.06 -4.84
N HIS A 2 -3.60 14.01 -4.01
CA HIS A 2 -4.27 13.98 -2.72
C HIS A 2 -3.29 13.44 -1.69
N GLN A 3 -3.08 14.18 -0.61
CA GLN A 3 -2.12 13.83 0.44
C GLN A 3 -2.86 13.38 1.70
N PHE A 4 -2.42 12.26 2.25
CA PHE A 4 -2.94 11.67 3.47
C PHE A 4 -1.82 11.53 4.50
N THR A 5 -2.21 11.35 5.77
CA THR A 5 -1.24 11.09 6.84
C THR A 5 -0.76 9.66 6.71
N LEU A 6 0.56 9.47 6.68
CA LEU A 6 1.22 8.16 6.73
C LEU A 6 1.72 7.91 8.15
N ARG A 7 1.32 6.80 8.74
CA ARG A 7 1.72 6.39 10.09
C ARG A 7 2.59 5.15 10.00
N HIS A 8 3.82 5.23 10.51
CA HIS A 8 4.70 4.07 10.65
C HIS A 8 4.58 3.52 12.08
N ARG A 9 4.00 2.32 12.23
CA ARG A 9 3.73 1.70 13.54
C ARG A 9 4.04 0.21 13.48
N LYS A 10 4.74 -0.29 14.50
CA LYS A 10 5.08 -1.73 14.63
C LYS A 10 5.80 -2.34 13.41
N GLY A 11 6.45 -1.51 12.59
CA GLY A 11 7.12 -1.95 11.36
C GLY A 11 6.27 -1.78 10.09
N HIS A 12 4.99 -1.43 10.22
CA HIS A 12 4.05 -1.33 9.12
C HIS A 12 3.68 0.12 8.79
N LEU A 13 3.36 0.36 7.53
CA LEU A 13 2.91 1.65 7.02
C LEU A 13 1.39 1.69 6.90
N PHE A 14 0.76 2.67 7.55
CA PHE A 14 -0.68 2.87 7.50
C PHE A 14 -1.03 4.23 6.88
N ILE A 15 -2.05 4.25 6.05
CA ILE A 15 -2.68 5.46 5.53
C ILE A 15 -3.84 5.80 6.46
N ASP A 16 -3.91 7.04 6.91
CA ASP A 16 -5.09 7.59 7.59
C ASP A 16 -6.13 7.96 6.53
N LEU A 17 -7.19 7.16 6.42
CA LEU A 17 -8.34 7.41 5.55
C LEU A 17 -9.56 7.63 6.43
N ASP A 18 -10.08 8.86 6.44
CA ASP A 18 -11.23 9.27 7.25
C ASP A 18 -11.12 8.96 8.76
N GLY A 19 -9.89 8.95 9.30
CA GLY A 19 -9.60 8.70 10.71
C GLY A 19 -9.25 7.24 11.03
N ASP A 20 -9.41 6.34 10.06
CA ASP A 20 -9.08 4.93 10.19
C ASP A 20 -7.72 4.60 9.57
N ASP A 21 -6.97 3.73 10.23
CA ASP A 21 -5.63 3.31 9.79
C ASP A 21 -5.75 2.10 8.83
N TRP A 22 -5.38 2.29 7.57
CA TRP A 22 -5.40 1.26 6.53
C TRP A 22 -3.99 0.84 6.16
N LEU A 23 -3.68 -0.47 6.18
CA LEU A 23 -2.35 -0.97 5.83
C LEU A 23 -2.06 -0.69 4.35
N LEU A 24 -0.96 0.00 4.07
CA LEU A 24 -0.45 0.21 2.71
C LEU A 24 0.36 -1.00 2.29
N ASP A 25 -0.18 -1.83 1.40
CA ASP A 25 0.42 -3.11 1.05
C ASP A 25 0.56 -3.26 -0.47
N THR A 26 1.76 -2.99 -0.97
CA THR A 26 2.08 -3.25 -2.38
C THR A 26 2.20 -4.74 -2.70
N GLY A 27 2.38 -5.62 -1.72
CA GLY A 27 2.45 -7.07 -1.87
C GLY A 27 1.09 -7.78 -1.99
N ALA A 28 0.01 -7.13 -1.59
CA ALA A 28 -1.34 -7.67 -1.68
C ALA A 28 -1.97 -7.41 -3.07
N PRO A 29 -2.46 -8.45 -3.79
CA PRO A 29 -3.11 -8.25 -5.09
C PRO A 29 -4.49 -7.60 -4.99
N SER A 30 -5.13 -7.67 -3.83
CA SER A 30 -6.50 -7.18 -3.60
C SER A 30 -6.66 -6.58 -2.21
N SER A 31 -7.54 -5.60 -2.10
CA SER A 31 -7.90 -4.92 -0.86
C SER A 31 -9.00 -5.66 -0.10
N PHE A 32 -9.03 -5.51 1.22
CA PHE A 32 -10.15 -5.92 2.07
C PHE A 32 -10.19 -5.05 3.34
N GLY A 33 -11.34 -4.93 4.00
CA GLY A 33 -11.46 -4.12 5.21
C GLY A 33 -12.89 -3.82 5.65
N ALA A 34 -13.00 -3.01 6.70
CA ALA A 34 -14.25 -2.75 7.40
C ALA A 34 -15.27 -1.90 6.62
N SER A 35 -14.82 -1.14 5.61
CA SER A 35 -15.67 -0.25 4.81
C SER A 35 -15.08 0.02 3.43
N GLY A 36 -15.87 0.65 2.55
CA GLY A 36 -15.31 1.29 1.36
C GLY A 36 -14.35 2.44 1.73
N VAL A 37 -13.55 2.88 0.76
CA VAL A 37 -12.61 3.99 0.92
C VAL A 37 -12.71 4.99 -0.23
N VAL A 38 -12.33 6.25 0.04
CA VAL A 38 -12.24 7.30 -0.96
C VAL A 38 -10.79 7.79 -1.02
N ILE A 39 -10.20 7.76 -2.21
CA ILE A 39 -8.86 8.31 -2.47
C ILE A 39 -9.00 9.32 -3.60
N GLY A 40 -8.92 10.60 -3.24
CA GLY A 40 -9.17 11.69 -4.18
C GLY A 40 -10.64 11.79 -4.55
N GLU A 41 -10.94 11.67 -5.85
CA GLU A 41 -12.31 11.67 -6.38
C GLU A 41 -12.84 10.25 -6.65
N GLN A 42 -12.04 9.22 -6.36
CA GLN A 42 -12.37 7.82 -6.62
C GLN A 42 -12.89 7.13 -5.36
N GLU A 43 -14.02 6.44 -5.48
CA GLU A 43 -14.63 5.63 -4.43
C GLU A 43 -14.43 4.14 -4.74
N PHE A 44 -13.96 3.39 -3.75
CA PHE A 44 -13.65 1.97 -3.87
C PHE A 44 -14.55 1.15 -2.93
N SER A 45 -15.26 0.20 -3.51
CA SER A 45 -16.00 -0.81 -2.76
C SER A 45 -15.03 -1.91 -2.31
N ILE A 46 -14.74 -1.95 -1.02
CA ILE A 46 -13.76 -2.88 -0.44
C ILE A 46 -14.50 -4.09 0.17
N PRO A 47 -14.13 -5.34 -0.16
CA PRO A 47 -14.66 -6.54 0.47
C PRO A 47 -14.39 -6.57 1.98
N GLY A 48 -15.33 -7.13 2.76
CA GLY A 48 -15.21 -7.23 4.22
C GLY A 48 -14.08 -8.15 4.71
N ASP A 49 -13.72 -9.14 3.91
CA ASP A 49 -12.72 -10.15 4.22
C ASP A 49 -11.99 -10.62 2.96
N TYR A 50 -10.83 -11.23 3.16
CA TYR A 50 -10.09 -11.95 2.13
C TYR A 50 -9.76 -13.36 2.60
N MET A 51 -10.42 -14.36 2.00
CA MET A 51 -10.26 -15.78 2.37
C MET A 51 -10.47 -16.04 3.87
N GLY A 52 -11.43 -15.31 4.47
CA GLY A 52 -11.69 -15.39 5.90
C GLY A 52 -10.71 -14.63 6.78
N LEU A 53 -9.85 -13.77 6.22
CA LEU A 53 -9.08 -12.76 6.96
C LEU A 53 -9.83 -11.43 6.95
N ASP A 54 -10.26 -10.94 8.10
CA ASP A 54 -10.92 -9.63 8.25
C ASP A 54 -10.06 -8.57 8.96
N ALA A 55 -10.62 -7.38 9.19
CA ALA A 55 -9.93 -6.27 9.84
C ALA A 55 -9.58 -6.54 11.32
N GLU A 56 -10.39 -7.33 12.04
CA GLU A 56 -10.14 -7.69 13.43
C GLU A 56 -8.94 -8.65 13.51
N GLU A 57 -8.94 -9.67 12.67
CA GLU A 57 -7.84 -10.62 12.58
C GLU A 57 -6.55 -9.96 12.10
N LEU A 58 -6.63 -9.08 11.09
CA LEU A 58 -5.51 -8.27 10.63
C LEU A 58 -4.91 -7.46 11.78
N SER A 59 -5.75 -6.75 12.54
CA SER A 59 -5.32 -5.97 13.71
C SER A 59 -4.56 -6.83 14.73
N GLY A 60 -4.99 -8.09 14.91
CA GLY A 60 -4.30 -9.08 15.73
C GLY A 60 -2.91 -9.46 15.20
N LEU A 61 -2.78 -9.64 13.88
CA LEU A 61 -1.52 -9.98 13.22
C LEU A 61 -0.49 -8.83 13.30
N VAL A 62 -0.91 -7.61 12.95
CA VAL A 62 -0.02 -6.42 12.95
C VAL A 62 0.16 -5.79 14.34
N LYS A 63 -0.65 -6.22 15.32
CA LYS A 63 -0.61 -5.78 16.73
C LYS A 63 -0.86 -4.28 16.91
N CYS A 64 -1.68 -3.71 16.03
CA CYS A 64 -2.24 -2.37 16.13
C CYS A 64 -3.58 -2.31 15.37
N PRO A 65 -4.46 -1.33 15.66
CA PRO A 65 -5.69 -1.16 14.92
C PRO A 65 -5.42 -1.01 13.42
N ALA A 66 -6.13 -1.79 12.62
CA ALA A 66 -6.12 -1.73 11.17
C ALA A 66 -7.56 -1.90 10.67
N ALA A 67 -8.04 -0.96 9.86
CA ALA A 67 -9.35 -1.04 9.23
C ALA A 67 -9.38 -1.98 8.03
N GLY A 68 -8.20 -2.32 7.49
CA GLY A 68 -8.05 -3.21 6.35
C GLY A 68 -6.69 -3.07 5.66
N ILE A 69 -6.59 -3.64 4.47
CA ILE A 69 -5.46 -3.54 3.55
C ILE A 69 -5.90 -2.78 2.30
N ILE A 70 -5.09 -1.83 1.85
CA ILE A 70 -5.16 -1.24 0.51
C ILE A 70 -4.08 -1.90 -0.34
N GLY A 71 -4.52 -2.76 -1.25
CA GLY A 71 -3.71 -3.56 -2.15
C GLY A 71 -3.65 -3.02 -3.58
N ALA A 72 -3.00 -3.79 -4.45
CA ALA A 72 -2.70 -3.43 -5.84
C ALA A 72 -3.93 -3.11 -6.70
N ASP A 73 -5.11 -3.64 -6.37
CA ASP A 73 -6.38 -3.33 -7.05
C ASP A 73 -6.81 -1.87 -6.89
N VAL A 74 -6.42 -1.23 -5.79
CA VAL A 74 -6.62 0.21 -5.53
C VAL A 74 -5.35 0.99 -5.88
N LEU A 75 -4.18 0.53 -5.41
CA LEU A 75 -2.92 1.28 -5.52
C LEU A 75 -2.51 1.53 -6.98
N ASN A 76 -2.75 0.58 -7.89
CA ASN A 76 -2.36 0.74 -9.31
C ASN A 76 -3.18 1.80 -10.07
N GLY A 77 -4.22 2.38 -9.45
CA GLY A 77 -4.93 3.53 -9.99
C GLY A 77 -4.16 4.85 -9.88
N PHE A 78 -3.02 4.86 -9.16
CA PHE A 78 -2.30 6.07 -8.82
C PHE A 78 -0.79 5.94 -9.03
N ASP A 79 -0.14 7.05 -9.32
CA ASP A 79 1.25 7.27 -8.96
C ASP A 79 1.34 7.70 -7.48
N ILE A 80 2.27 7.10 -6.75
CA ILE A 80 2.29 7.13 -5.28
C ILE A 80 3.65 7.58 -4.77
N LEU A 81 3.65 8.65 -3.98
CA LEU A 81 4.81 9.10 -3.21
C LEU A 81 4.65 8.74 -1.74
N ILE A 82 5.53 7.88 -1.22
CA ILE A 82 5.56 7.50 0.20
C ILE A 82 6.70 8.26 0.89
N ASP A 83 6.37 9.29 1.68
CA ASP A 83 7.33 10.07 2.45
C ASP A 83 7.24 9.75 3.95
N ILE A 84 7.99 8.72 4.34
CA ILE A 84 8.04 8.25 5.74
C ILE A 84 8.56 9.34 6.69
N ARG A 85 9.52 10.16 6.25
CA ARG A 85 10.13 11.19 7.10
C ARG A 85 9.10 12.26 7.48
N ASN A 86 8.30 12.68 6.50
CA ASN A 86 7.28 13.71 6.69
C ASN A 86 5.91 13.15 7.06
N GLN A 87 5.79 11.83 7.27
CA GLN A 87 4.54 11.15 7.64
C GLN A 87 3.42 11.44 6.65
N ALA A 88 3.76 11.40 5.36
CA ALA A 88 2.82 11.70 4.28
C ALA A 88 2.86 10.63 3.21
N VAL A 89 1.70 10.37 2.62
CA VAL A 89 1.58 9.64 1.36
C VAL A 89 0.76 10.48 0.40
N THR A 90 1.21 10.58 -0.85
CA THR A 90 0.52 11.32 -1.91
C THR A 90 0.09 10.36 -2.99
N PHE A 91 -1.19 10.41 -3.36
CA PHE A 91 -1.77 9.70 -4.49
C PHE A 91 -2.07 10.69 -5.62
N SER A 92 -1.73 10.33 -6.85
CA SER A 92 -1.94 11.16 -8.04
C SER A 92 -2.35 10.29 -9.22
N GLU A 93 -3.34 10.73 -10.01
CA GLU A 93 -3.64 10.07 -11.29
C GLU A 93 -2.63 10.45 -12.39
N GLU A 94 -1.84 11.50 -12.14
CA GLU A 94 -0.76 11.98 -13.00
C GLU A 94 0.60 11.69 -12.37
N GLU A 95 1.64 11.59 -13.19
CA GLU A 95 3.03 11.37 -12.72
C GLU A 95 3.47 12.45 -11.71
N ILE A 96 4.00 12.01 -10.58
CA ILE A 96 4.61 12.85 -9.54
C ILE A 96 6.08 13.00 -9.89
N PRO A 97 6.54 14.19 -10.31
CA PRO A 97 7.94 14.38 -10.67
C PRO A 97 8.83 14.25 -9.44
N LEU A 98 9.74 13.27 -9.46
CA LEU A 98 10.78 13.09 -8.44
C LEU A 98 12.18 13.13 -9.04
N GLU A 99 13.07 13.84 -8.36
CA GLU A 99 14.50 13.74 -8.63
C GLU A 99 15.08 12.53 -7.88
N GLY A 100 15.95 11.77 -8.54
CA GLY A 100 16.65 10.66 -7.90
C GLY A 100 17.04 9.56 -8.87
N GLN A 101 17.21 8.35 -8.32
CA GLN A 101 17.49 7.14 -9.10
C GLN A 101 16.18 6.42 -9.39
N ALA A 102 15.85 6.31 -10.68
CA ALA A 102 14.75 5.47 -11.12
C ALA A 102 15.19 3.99 -11.13
N LEU A 103 14.38 3.14 -10.53
CA LEU A 103 14.48 1.69 -10.66
C LEU A 103 13.37 1.21 -11.57
N LYS A 104 13.72 0.39 -12.56
CA LYS A 104 12.71 -0.25 -13.40
C LYS A 104 11.98 -1.30 -12.57
N ILE A 105 10.67 -1.13 -12.45
CA ILE A 105 9.76 -2.14 -11.90
C ILE A 105 9.04 -2.87 -13.04
N THR A 106 8.71 -4.12 -12.81
CA THR A 106 7.70 -4.87 -13.57
C THR A 106 6.60 -5.27 -12.61
N ASP A 107 5.55 -5.93 -13.07
CA ASP A 107 4.50 -6.43 -12.19
C ASP A 107 4.15 -7.90 -12.47
N PHE A 108 3.53 -8.54 -11.48
CA PHE A 108 2.84 -9.81 -11.65
C PHE A 108 1.53 -9.74 -10.87
N MET A 109 0.40 -9.84 -11.58
CA MET A 109 -0.94 -9.62 -11.01
C MET A 109 -1.07 -8.25 -10.33
N GLY A 110 -0.43 -7.22 -10.87
CA GLY A 110 -0.45 -5.87 -10.31
C GLY A 110 0.49 -5.63 -9.12
N ILE A 111 1.13 -6.67 -8.58
CA ILE A 111 2.12 -6.53 -7.50
C ILE A 111 3.48 -6.13 -8.12
N PRO A 112 4.14 -5.06 -7.63
CA PRO A 112 5.41 -4.61 -8.16
C PRO A 112 6.54 -5.60 -7.88
N ILE A 113 7.37 -5.81 -8.89
CA ILE A 113 8.57 -6.64 -8.86
C ILE A 113 9.79 -5.78 -9.14
N VAL A 114 10.78 -5.88 -8.25
CA VAL A 114 12.11 -5.29 -8.40
C VAL A 114 13.15 -6.38 -8.64
N GLN A 115 14.25 -6.01 -9.32
CA GLN A 115 15.43 -6.86 -9.41
C GLN A 115 16.36 -6.56 -8.23
N ALA A 116 16.62 -7.56 -7.40
CA ALA A 116 17.58 -7.49 -6.31
C ALA A 116 18.80 -8.36 -6.61
N ASN A 117 20.00 -7.87 -6.30
CA ASN A 117 21.20 -8.70 -6.30
C ASN A 117 21.43 -9.24 -4.88
N ILE A 118 21.39 -10.57 -4.73
CA ILE A 118 21.61 -11.25 -3.45
C ILE A 118 22.68 -12.31 -3.69
N SER A 119 23.83 -12.16 -3.03
CA SER A 119 24.97 -13.07 -3.17
C SER A 119 25.41 -13.23 -4.65
N ASP A 120 25.57 -12.11 -5.36
CA ASP A 120 25.95 -12.03 -6.78
C ASP A 120 24.94 -12.60 -7.78
N GLU A 121 23.75 -13.01 -7.31
CA GLU A 121 22.66 -13.49 -8.17
C GLU A 121 21.54 -12.47 -8.27
N ASN A 122 21.08 -12.21 -9.49
CA ASN A 122 19.89 -11.37 -9.72
C ASN A 122 18.63 -12.19 -9.49
N ARG A 123 17.74 -11.66 -8.64
CA ARG A 123 16.47 -12.28 -8.26
C ARG A 123 15.34 -11.27 -8.46
N SER A 124 14.23 -11.73 -9.05
CA SER A 124 12.96 -11.01 -9.05
C SER A 124 12.33 -11.13 -7.66
N MET A 125 12.06 -10.00 -7.01
CA MET A 125 11.47 -9.92 -5.68
C MET A 125 10.23 -9.03 -5.73
N PHE A 126 9.18 -9.40 -4.99
CA PHE A 126 8.07 -8.46 -4.76
C PHE A 126 8.58 -7.28 -3.93
N PHE A 127 8.19 -6.08 -4.34
CA PHE A 127 8.33 -4.89 -3.51
C PHE A 127 7.09 -4.81 -2.63
N ASP A 128 7.24 -5.18 -1.37
CA ASP A 128 6.13 -5.41 -0.44
C ASP A 128 6.27 -4.48 0.76
N THR A 129 5.38 -3.49 0.86
CA THR A 129 5.31 -2.56 2.00
C THR A 129 4.50 -3.10 3.18
N GLY A 130 3.76 -4.20 3.01
CA GLY A 130 3.01 -4.89 4.05
C GLY A 130 3.85 -5.85 4.90
N ALA A 131 5.00 -6.29 4.37
CA ALA A 131 5.94 -7.23 4.99
C ALA A 131 6.66 -6.74 6.27
#